data_AF-A0A957F0U4-F1
#
_entry.id   AF-A0A957F0U4-F1
#
_cell.length_a   1.000
_cell.length_b   1.000
_cell.length_c   1.000
_cell.angle_alpha   90.00
_cell.angle_beta   90.00
_cell.angle_gamma   90.00
#
_symmetry.space_group_name_H-M   'P 1'
#
loop_
_entity.id
_entity.type
_entity.pdbx_description
1 polymer ?
#
loop_
_entity_poly.entity_id
_entity_poly.type
_entity_poly.pdbx_seq_one_letter_code
_entity_poly.pdbx_strand_id
1 'polypeptide(L)'
;MTLAGGLGLEPFGVELHEGRAEAARTAVAQLLAARPVGATPSITAPTTRILHDSYHNLVTSRGGYNLLYLNSPYDHDDEDGGDRGDHGGRLEYQWLVHTRPWLQPGGLLLWVVPQHLLRLRKATRYILSWYDRVQVYRFPDDTYDQFK
;
A
#
# COMPACT_ATOMS: atom_id res chain seq x y z
N MET A 1 4.22 -10.75 15.99
CA MET A 1 2.81 -10.64 15.52
C MET A 1 2.79 -9.68 14.34
N THR A 2 2.13 -10.00 13.23
CA THR A 2 2.04 -9.10 12.06
C THR A 2 0.95 -8.04 12.28
N LEU A 3 1.00 -6.91 11.57
CA LEU A 3 -0.04 -5.86 11.61
C LEU A 3 -1.43 -6.45 11.30
N ALA A 4 -1.53 -7.23 10.22
CA ALA A 4 -2.78 -7.86 9.82
C ALA A 4 -3.32 -8.82 10.91
N GLY A 5 -2.42 -9.58 11.57
CA GLY A 5 -2.82 -10.43 12.70
C GLY A 5 -3.29 -9.63 13.91
N GLY A 6 -2.59 -8.54 14.25
CA GLY A 6 -2.96 -7.63 15.35
C GLY A 6 -4.35 -7.00 15.18
N LEU A 7 -4.74 -6.75 13.94
CA LEU A 7 -5.99 -6.08 13.59
C LEU A 7 -7.08 -7.04 13.07
N GLY A 8 -6.81 -8.35 13.03
CA GLY A 8 -7.75 -9.34 12.49
C GLY A 8 -8.05 -9.20 10.99
N LEU A 9 -7.20 -8.49 10.25
CA LEU A 9 -7.40 -8.15 8.84
C LEU A 9 -7.21 -9.35 7.92
N GLU A 10 -7.80 -9.26 6.73
CA GLU A 10 -7.58 -10.18 5.63
C GLU A 10 -6.61 -9.54 4.62
N PRO A 11 -5.36 -10.02 4.52
CA PRO A 11 -4.36 -9.36 3.70
C PRO A 11 -4.46 -9.75 2.22
N PHE A 12 -4.21 -8.75 1.39
CA PHE A 12 -4.03 -8.82 -0.06
C PHE A 12 -2.79 -7.99 -0.43
N GLY A 13 -2.16 -8.32 -1.56
CA GLY A 13 -0.96 -7.60 -1.98
C GLY A 13 -0.58 -7.85 -3.42
N VAL A 14 0.25 -6.96 -3.94
CA VAL A 14 0.88 -7.04 -5.26
C VAL A 14 2.36 -6.70 -5.09
N GLU A 15 3.22 -7.49 -5.71
CA GLU A 15 4.67 -7.34 -5.62
C GLU A 15 5.30 -7.77 -6.94
N LEU A 16 6.22 -6.96 -7.47
CA LEU A 16 6.89 -7.20 -8.75
C LEU A 16 8.07 -8.17 -8.64
N HIS A 17 8.72 -8.24 -7.48
CA HIS A 17 9.88 -9.10 -7.27
C HIS A 17 9.43 -10.47 -6.79
N GLU A 18 9.70 -11.51 -7.59
CA GLU A 18 9.28 -12.90 -7.36
C GLU A 18 9.56 -13.39 -5.93
N GLY A 19 10.81 -13.26 -5.46
CA GLY A 19 11.19 -13.71 -4.11
C GLY A 19 10.43 -13.00 -2.98
N ARG A 20 10.10 -11.70 -3.15
CA ARG A 20 9.32 -10.94 -2.16
C ARG A 20 7.84 -11.33 -2.22
N ALA A 21 7.32 -11.57 -3.42
CA ALA A 21 5.95 -12.05 -3.61
C ALA A 21 5.76 -13.44 -2.98
N GLU A 22 6.73 -14.34 -3.14
CA GLU A 22 6.68 -15.67 -2.55
C GLU A 22 6.82 -15.65 -1.02
N ALA A 23 7.72 -14.80 -0.49
CA ALA A 23 7.80 -14.55 0.94
C ALA A 23 6.49 -14.01 1.51
N ALA A 24 5.84 -13.07 0.81
CA ALA A 24 4.53 -12.54 1.20
C ALA A 24 3.43 -13.61 1.16
N ARG A 25 3.39 -14.46 0.13
CA ARG A 25 2.45 -15.61 0.06
C ARG A 25 2.61 -16.54 1.26
N THR A 26 3.85 -16.90 1.57
CA THR A 26 4.17 -17.75 2.72
C THR A 26 3.69 -17.11 4.03
N ALA A 27 4.00 -15.83 4.25
CA ALA A 27 3.58 -15.11 5.45
C ALA A 27 2.05 -15.00 5.57
N VAL A 28 1.34 -14.76 4.46
CA VAL A 28 -0.13 -14.72 4.44
C VAL A 28 -0.73 -16.10 4.72
N ALA A 29 -0.20 -17.16 4.13
CA ALA A 29 -0.66 -18.52 4.39
C ALA A 29 -0.51 -18.90 5.87
N GLN A 30 0.64 -18.60 6.47
CA GLN A 30 0.89 -18.81 7.90
C GLN A 30 -0.08 -18.00 8.79
N LEU A 31 -0.32 -16.73 8.44
CA LEU A 31 -1.28 -15.90 9.18
C LEU A 31 -2.69 -16.50 9.16
N LEU A 32 -3.15 -16.97 8.01
CA LEU A 32 -4.48 -17.54 7.85
C LEU A 32 -4.61 -18.88 8.58
N ALA A 33 -3.57 -19.72 8.52
CA ALA A 33 -3.53 -20.99 9.25
C ALA A 33 -3.53 -20.80 10.78
N ALA A 34 -3.01 -19.68 11.27
CA ALA A 34 -3.00 -19.34 12.69
C ALA A 34 -4.32 -18.72 13.21
N ARG A 35 -5.30 -18.44 12.34
CA ARG A 35 -6.59 -17.88 12.77
C ARG A 35 -7.39 -18.94 13.54
N PRO A 36 -8.10 -18.56 14.63
CA PRO A 36 -8.94 -19.50 15.36
C PRO A 36 -10.00 -20.12 14.45
N VAL A 37 -10.19 -21.44 14.58
CA VAL A 37 -11.28 -22.17 13.91
C VAL A 37 -12.61 -21.55 14.35
N GLY A 38 -13.34 -20.95 13.42
CA GLY A 38 -14.58 -20.21 13.68
C GLY A 38 -14.53 -18.71 13.39
N ALA A 39 -13.35 -18.14 13.11
CA ALA A 39 -13.28 -16.84 12.44
C ALA A 39 -13.89 -17.01 11.04
N THR A 40 -15.07 -16.41 10.82
CA THR A 40 -15.87 -16.57 9.60
C THR A 40 -15.00 -16.45 8.35
N PRO A 41 -14.74 -17.55 7.62
CA PRO A 41 -14.16 -17.45 6.29
C PRO A 41 -15.16 -16.69 5.42
N SER A 42 -14.70 -15.75 4.60
CA SER A 42 -15.53 -15.27 3.49
C SER A 42 -16.03 -16.49 2.71
N ILE A 43 -17.34 -16.59 2.49
CA ILE A 43 -18.03 -17.70 1.79
C ILE A 43 -17.47 -17.89 0.36
N THR A 44 -16.76 -16.88 -0.16
CA THR A 44 -15.97 -16.89 -1.39
C THR A 44 -14.53 -16.46 -1.09
N ALA A 45 -13.77 -17.34 -0.42
CA ALA A 45 -12.35 -17.08 -0.21
C ALA A 45 -11.65 -16.92 -1.57
N PRO A 46 -10.97 -15.79 -1.82
CA PRO A 46 -10.33 -15.55 -3.10
C PRO A 46 -9.19 -16.55 -3.33
N THR A 47 -9.12 -17.07 -4.55
CA THR A 47 -8.07 -18.03 -4.96
C THR A 47 -6.68 -17.40 -4.95
N THR A 48 -6.60 -16.08 -5.14
CA THR A 48 -5.34 -15.33 -5.20
C THR A 48 -5.36 -14.17 -4.20
N ARG A 49 -4.41 -14.16 -3.27
CA ARG A 49 -4.22 -13.07 -2.28
C ARG A 49 -3.04 -12.17 -2.57
N ILE A 50 -1.95 -12.77 -3.05
CA ILE A 50 -0.72 -12.07 -3.43
C ILE A 50 -0.47 -12.27 -4.91
N LEU A 51 -0.51 -11.17 -5.66
CA LEU A 51 -0.18 -11.13 -7.07
C LEU A 51 1.32 -10.87 -7.25
N HIS A 52 1.98 -11.71 -8.04
CA HIS A 52 3.35 -11.45 -8.51
C HIS A 52 3.26 -10.79 -9.89
N ASP A 53 3.03 -9.47 -9.90
CA ASP A 53 2.80 -8.68 -11.12
C ASP A 53 2.90 -7.17 -10.78
N SER A 54 2.73 -6.33 -11.80
CA SER A 54 2.52 -4.90 -11.65
C SER A 54 1.16 -4.60 -11.03
N TYR A 55 1.09 -3.58 -10.16
CA TYR A 55 -0.17 -3.10 -9.61
C TYR A 55 -1.12 -2.55 -10.69
N HIS A 56 -0.60 -2.18 -11.87
CA HIS A 56 -1.42 -1.81 -13.02
C HIS A 56 -2.28 -2.96 -13.55
N ASN A 57 -1.86 -4.21 -13.34
CA ASN A 57 -2.59 -5.41 -13.75
C ASN A 57 -3.58 -5.88 -12.67
N LEU A 58 -3.61 -5.23 -11.51
CA LEU A 58 -4.53 -5.59 -10.44
C LEU A 58 -5.97 -5.17 -10.79
N VAL A 59 -6.84 -6.16 -11.00
CA VAL A 59 -8.28 -5.95 -11.10
C VAL A 59 -8.91 -6.17 -9.73
N THR A 60 -9.40 -5.09 -9.12
CA THR A 60 -10.06 -5.13 -7.81
C THR A 60 -11.16 -4.08 -7.71
N SER A 61 -12.07 -4.27 -6.76
CA SER A 61 -13.22 -3.39 -6.56
C SER A 61 -12.79 -2.00 -6.06
N ARG A 62 -13.47 -0.97 -6.56
CA ARG A 62 -13.41 0.36 -5.94
C ARG A 62 -14.01 0.27 -4.53
N GLY A 63 -13.32 0.83 -3.54
CA GLY A 63 -13.72 0.69 -2.15
C GLY A 63 -13.73 -0.74 -1.61
N GLY A 64 -12.98 -1.66 -2.22
CA GLY A 64 -12.90 -3.06 -1.78
C GLY A 64 -12.11 -3.27 -0.48
N TYR A 65 -11.35 -2.27 -0.02
CA TYR A 65 -10.49 -2.38 1.14
C TYR A 65 -10.80 -1.32 2.20
N ASN A 66 -10.70 -1.71 3.47
CA ASN A 66 -10.81 -0.80 4.61
C ASN A 66 -9.46 -0.26 5.09
N LEU A 67 -8.34 -0.85 4.65
CA LEU A 67 -6.98 -0.40 4.90
C LEU A 67 -6.14 -0.55 3.63
N LEU A 68 -5.42 0.50 3.25
CA LEU A 68 -4.34 0.45 2.26
C LEU A 68 -3.00 0.72 2.93
N TYR A 69 -2.04 -0.16 2.71
CA TYR A 69 -0.65 0.02 3.10
C TYR A 69 0.19 0.22 1.84
N LEU A 70 0.77 1.41 1.68
CA LEU A 70 1.56 1.78 0.53
C LEU A 70 2.99 2.07 0.97
N ASN A 71 3.91 1.19 0.58
CA ASN A 71 5.35 1.42 0.63
C ASN A 71 5.91 1.19 -0.78
N SER A 72 5.49 2.05 -1.70
CA SER A 72 5.81 1.95 -3.12
C SER A 72 7.31 2.15 -3.36
N PRO A 73 7.83 1.72 -4.53
CA PRO A 73 9.22 1.97 -4.89
C PRO A 73 9.55 3.47 -4.85
N TYR A 74 10.69 3.82 -4.26
CA TYR A 74 11.14 5.20 -4.15
C TYR A 74 11.90 5.62 -5.41
N ASP A 75 11.14 5.78 -6.49
CA ASP A 75 11.71 6.01 -7.81
C ASP A 75 10.89 7.01 -8.62
N HIS A 76 11.40 7.30 -9.82
CA HIS A 76 10.79 8.14 -10.82
C HIS A 76 10.46 7.33 -12.07
N ASP A 77 9.31 7.60 -12.67
CA ASP A 77 8.98 7.19 -14.02
C ASP A 77 9.11 8.41 -14.94
N ASP A 78 10.08 8.36 -15.84
CA ASP A 78 10.36 9.42 -16.80
C ASP A 78 9.47 9.31 -18.07
N GLU A 79 8.69 8.23 -18.22
CA GLU A 79 7.82 7.99 -19.39
C GLU A 79 6.49 8.77 -19.34
N ASP A 80 6.03 9.17 -18.15
CA ASP A 80 4.86 10.03 -17.98
C ASP A 80 5.21 11.47 -18.41
N GLY A 81 5.06 11.77 -19.70
CA GLY A 81 5.24 13.08 -20.35
C GLY A 81 4.30 14.21 -19.87
N GLY A 82 3.85 14.16 -18.62
CA GLY A 82 3.19 15.26 -17.93
C GLY A 82 4.14 16.43 -17.71
N ASP A 83 3.56 17.63 -17.67
CA ASP A 83 4.23 18.93 -17.53
C ASP A 83 5.48 18.85 -16.62
N ARG A 84 6.62 19.34 -17.12
CA ARG A 84 7.96 19.30 -16.47
C ARG A 84 8.04 20.22 -15.23
N GLY A 85 6.92 20.44 -14.55
CA GLY A 85 6.80 21.12 -13.29
C GLY A 85 6.86 20.17 -12.10
N ASP A 86 7.76 20.47 -11.17
CA ASP A 86 7.90 20.00 -9.78
C ASP A 86 7.30 18.61 -9.48
N HIS A 87 8.04 17.57 -9.88
CA HIS A 87 7.91 16.15 -9.47
C HIS A 87 6.80 15.29 -10.14
N GLY A 88 6.46 15.56 -11.41
CA GLY A 88 5.64 14.74 -12.32
C GLY A 88 5.68 13.21 -12.11
N GLY A 89 6.86 12.59 -12.21
CA GLY A 89 7.02 11.14 -12.29
C GLY A 89 7.27 10.35 -11.00
N ARG A 90 7.01 10.88 -9.80
CA ARG A 90 7.25 10.08 -8.57
C ARG A 90 6.33 8.88 -8.49
N LEU A 91 6.89 7.67 -8.45
CA LEU A 91 6.12 6.45 -8.30
C LEU A 91 5.30 6.46 -7.00
N GLU A 92 5.79 7.08 -5.92
CA GLU A 92 5.02 7.13 -4.67
C GLU A 92 3.73 7.92 -4.79
N TYR A 93 3.75 9.00 -5.57
CA TYR A 93 2.57 9.80 -5.86
C TYR A 93 1.64 9.09 -6.85
N GLN A 94 2.18 8.45 -7.89
CA GLN A 94 1.37 7.66 -8.83
C GLN A 94 0.64 6.52 -8.11
N TRP A 95 1.33 5.75 -7.27
CA TRP A 95 0.72 4.71 -6.43
C TRP A 95 -0.37 5.29 -5.54
N LEU A 96 -0.14 6.43 -4.87
CA LEU A 96 -1.17 7.09 -4.08
C LEU A 96 -2.42 7.38 -4.92
N VAL A 97 -2.28 7.99 -6.09
CA VAL A 97 -3.42 8.39 -6.93
C VAL A 97 -4.14 7.18 -7.54
N HIS A 98 -3.41 6.20 -8.05
CA HIS A 98 -3.96 5.04 -8.74
C HIS A 98 -4.63 4.04 -7.78
N THR A 99 -4.07 3.87 -6.58
CA THR A 99 -4.58 2.88 -5.60
C THR A 99 -5.63 3.45 -4.66
N ARG A 100 -5.67 4.78 -4.42
CA ARG A 100 -6.68 5.42 -3.56
C ARG A 100 -8.12 5.01 -3.86
N PRO A 101 -8.57 4.87 -5.12
CA PRO A 101 -9.91 4.38 -5.44
C PRO A 101 -10.30 3.03 -4.84
N TRP A 102 -9.33 2.19 -4.47
CA TRP A 102 -9.57 0.89 -3.87
C TRP A 102 -9.92 0.98 -2.37
N LEU A 103 -9.61 2.10 -1.72
CA LEU A 103 -9.97 2.37 -0.33
C LEU A 103 -11.43 2.82 -0.20
N GLN A 104 -12.18 2.21 0.71
CA GLN A 104 -13.56 2.58 0.99
C GLN A 104 -13.66 3.92 1.74
N PRO A 105 -14.81 4.62 1.70
CA PRO A 105 -15.08 5.74 2.60
C PRO A 105 -14.90 5.35 4.07
N GLY A 106 -14.18 6.18 4.84
CA GLY A 106 -13.84 5.90 6.24
C GLY A 106 -12.71 4.89 6.45
N GLY A 107 -12.10 4.36 5.38
CA GLY A 107 -10.91 3.50 5.47
C GLY A 107 -9.63 4.25 5.85
N LEU A 108 -8.60 3.48 6.21
CA LEU A 108 -7.28 3.99 6.61
C LEU A 108 -6.24 3.84 5.50
N LEU A 109 -5.51 4.92 5.19
CA LEU A 109 -4.30 4.87 4.38
C LEU A 109 -3.07 4.96 5.29
N LEU A 110 -2.18 3.97 5.20
CA LEU A 110 -0.81 4.02 5.70
C LEU A 110 0.13 4.23 4.52
N TRP A 111 0.70 5.43 4.39
CA TRP A 111 1.57 5.81 3.27
C TRP A 111 2.98 6.07 3.76
N VAL A 112 3.89 5.15 3.46
CA VAL A 112 5.29 5.17 3.86
C VAL A 112 6.09 5.81 2.74
N VAL A 113 6.63 7.00 2.99
CA VAL A 113 7.36 7.78 1.98
C VAL A 113 8.55 8.53 2.56
N PRO A 114 9.55 8.88 1.73
CA PRO A 114 10.59 9.82 2.10
C PRO A 114 10.01 11.18 2.51
N GLN A 115 10.63 11.83 3.51
CA GLN A 115 10.12 13.10 4.07
C GLN A 115 9.98 14.22 3.02
N HIS A 116 10.81 14.23 1.97
CA HIS A 116 10.73 15.26 0.93
C HIS A 116 9.43 15.18 0.10
N LEU A 117 8.72 14.04 0.07
CA LEU A 117 7.40 13.96 -0.55
C LEU A 117 6.37 14.89 0.10
N LEU A 118 6.57 15.27 1.37
CA LEU A 118 5.67 16.23 2.04
C LEU A 118 5.83 17.66 1.50
N ARG A 119 6.96 17.96 0.83
CA ARG A 119 7.17 19.24 0.15
C ARG A 119 6.51 19.27 -1.22
N LEU A 120 6.13 18.11 -1.76
CA LEU A 120 5.46 17.99 -3.04
C LEU A 120 4.01 18.46 -2.93
N ARG A 121 3.76 19.72 -3.33
CA ARG A 121 2.44 20.36 -3.19
C ARG A 121 1.29 19.53 -3.80
N LYS A 122 1.50 18.85 -4.92
CA LYS A 122 0.46 18.00 -5.52
C LYS A 122 0.10 16.80 -4.64
N ALA A 123 1.09 16.16 -4.01
CA ALA A 123 0.86 15.04 -3.10
C ALA A 123 0.10 15.51 -1.85
N THR A 124 0.56 16.60 -1.23
CA THR A 124 -0.09 17.17 -0.04
C THR A 124 -1.52 17.63 -0.34
N ARG A 125 -1.76 18.32 -1.47
CA ARG A 125 -3.11 18.69 -1.90
C ARG A 125 -4.01 17.48 -2.14
N TYR A 126 -3.48 16.44 -2.80
CA TYR A 126 -4.25 15.22 -3.06
C TYR A 126 -4.67 14.55 -1.75
N ILE A 127 -3.74 14.36 -0.80
CA ILE A 127 -4.07 13.82 0.52
C ILE A 127 -5.15 14.66 1.22
N LEU A 128 -4.98 15.98 1.30
CA LEU A 128 -5.93 16.86 1.97
C LEU A 128 -7.30 16.95 1.27
N SER A 129 -7.40 16.59 -0.01
CA SER A 129 -8.68 16.53 -0.72
C SER A 129 -9.50 15.26 -0.44
N TRP A 130 -8.85 14.19 0.03
CA TRP A 130 -9.49 12.88 0.23
C TRP A 130 -9.57 12.42 1.68
N TYR A 131 -8.73 12.99 2.56
CA TYR A 131 -8.59 12.57 3.95
C TYR A 131 -8.77 13.75 4.90
N ASP A 132 -9.56 13.55 5.95
CA ASP A 132 -9.89 14.57 6.96
C ASP A 132 -9.01 14.47 8.22
N ARG A 133 -8.51 13.27 8.53
CA ARG A 133 -7.66 12.98 9.69
C ARG A 133 -6.26 12.56 9.26
N VAL A 134 -5.44 13.54 8.91
CA VAL A 134 -4.06 13.33 8.48
C VAL A 134 -3.10 13.45 9.66
N GLN A 135 -2.30 12.41 9.86
CA GLN A 135 -1.22 12.37 10.86
C GLN A 135 0.09 11.98 10.17
N VAL A 136 1.17 12.66 10.56
CA VAL A 136 2.50 12.44 9.97
C VAL A 136 3.45 12.00 11.08
N TYR A 137 4.08 10.86 10.88
CA TYR A 137 5.06 10.29 11.80
C TYR A 137 6.41 10.19 11.09
N ARG A 138 7.48 10.62 11.76
CA ARG A 138 8.85 10.45 11.27
C ARG A 138 9.43 9.17 11.89
N PHE A 139 10.10 8.36 11.08
CA PHE A 139 10.86 7.23 11.60
C PHE A 139 11.95 7.71 12.58
N PRO A 140 12.20 6.96 13.67
CA PRO A 140 13.38 7.18 14.51
C PRO A 140 14.68 7.07 13.70
N ASP A 141 15.65 7.94 13.98
CA ASP A 141 16.90 8.04 13.20
C ASP A 141 17.70 6.72 13.17
N ASP A 142 17.72 6.00 14.29
CA ASP A 142 18.42 4.73 14.51
C ASP A 142 17.82 3.55 13.73
N THR A 143 16.54 3.62 13.36
CA THR A 143 15.85 2.54 12.62
C THR A 143 16.07 2.59 11.10
N TYR A 144 16.62 3.69 10.59
CA TYR A 144 16.80 3.93 9.15
C TYR A 144 18.14 3.43 8.60
N ASP A 145 19.17 3.28 9.43
CA ASP A 145 20.52 2.96 8.96
C ASP A 145 20.63 1.59 8.27
N GLN A 146 19.72 0.65 8.54
CA GLN A 146 19.63 -0.64 7.83
C GLN A 146 19.08 -0.53 6.39
N PHE A 147 18.56 0.64 5.99
CA PHE A 147 17.93 0.90 4.70
C PHE A 147 18.68 1.94 3.86
N LYS A 148 19.88 2.35 4.29
CA LYS A 148 20.82 3.16 3.50
C LYS A 148 21.65 2.33 2.53
#